data_AF-A0A2D4S0U0-F1
#
_entry.id   AF-A0A2D4S0U0-F1
#
_cell.length_a   1.000
_cell.length_b   1.000
_cell.length_c   1.000
_cell.angle_alpha   90.00
_cell.angle_beta   90.00
_cell.angle_gamma   90.00
#
_symmetry.space_group_name_H-M   'P 1'
#
loop_
_entity.id
_entity.type
_entity.pdbx_description
1 polymer ?
#
loop_
_entity_poly.entity_id
_entity_poly.type
_entity_poly.pdbx_seq_one_letter_code
_entity_poly.pdbx_strand_id
1 'polypeptide(L)'
;MNALLQTQVEPSSHYWMLWISPSHTQIKQIKQLPQHEQQRVLMLHPKKIDQLCHALEQAITTGNYASITLNREIMPSKQEAALEVLALRNNTHINWITQRSSMNSACQLTLI
;
A
#
# COMPACT_ATOMS: atom_id res chain seq x y z
N MET A 1 -34.07 -28.52 -4.87
CA MET A 1 -33.80 -27.25 -4.17
C MET A 1 -32.31 -27.00 -4.27
N ASN A 2 -31.88 -26.20 -5.25
CA ASN A 2 -30.47 -25.83 -5.37
C ASN A 2 -30.20 -24.77 -4.31
N ALA A 3 -29.56 -25.17 -3.21
CA ALA A 3 -28.91 -24.26 -2.32
C ALA A 3 -27.77 -23.61 -3.12
N LEU A 4 -28.10 -22.50 -3.78
CA LEU A 4 -27.11 -21.52 -4.23
C LEU A 4 -26.26 -21.25 -3.01
N LEU A 5 -25.03 -21.77 -3.04
CA LEU A 5 -23.95 -21.34 -2.18
C LEU A 5 -23.85 -19.83 -2.38
N GLN A 6 -24.58 -19.08 -1.55
CA GLN A 6 -24.23 -17.74 -1.19
C GLN A 6 -22.83 -17.92 -0.60
N THR A 7 -21.82 -17.79 -1.46
CA THR A 7 -20.48 -17.44 -1.05
C THR A 7 -20.69 -16.21 -0.19
N GLN A 8 -20.80 -16.43 1.12
CA GLN A 8 -20.55 -15.42 2.11
C GLN A 8 -19.23 -14.84 1.65
N VAL A 9 -19.30 -13.62 1.13
CA VAL A 9 -18.14 -12.78 0.97
C VAL A 9 -17.64 -12.69 2.39
N GLU A 10 -16.68 -13.55 2.76
CA GLU A 10 -15.92 -13.35 3.97
C GLU A 10 -15.57 -11.87 3.93
N PRO A 11 -16.02 -11.05 4.90
CA PRO A 11 -15.60 -9.67 4.92
C PRO A 11 -14.10 -9.76 5.03
N SER A 12 -13.43 -9.48 3.91
CA SER A 12 -11.99 -9.64 3.76
C SER A 12 -11.38 -9.01 4.99
N SER A 13 -10.72 -9.81 5.84
CA SER A 13 -10.09 -9.35 7.09
C SER A 13 -9.25 -8.09 6.88
N HIS A 14 -8.77 -7.94 5.65
CA HIS A 14 -8.17 -6.76 5.08
C HIS A 14 -9.24 -5.81 4.52
N TYR A 15 -9.70 -4.85 5.34
CA TYR A 15 -10.76 -3.90 4.96
C TYR A 15 -10.24 -2.48 4.70
N TRP A 16 -9.13 -2.11 5.35
CA TRP A 16 -8.65 -0.73 5.37
C TRP A 16 -7.59 -0.44 4.32
N MET A 17 -7.64 0.77 3.74
CA MET A 17 -6.63 1.33 2.86
C MET A 17 -5.88 2.44 3.59
N LEU A 18 -4.62 2.21 3.94
CA LEU A 18 -3.80 3.17 4.65
C LEU A 18 -3.04 4.06 3.66
N TRP A 19 -3.13 5.37 3.84
CA TRP A 19 -2.39 6.37 3.07
C TRP A 19 -1.42 7.10 3.99
N ILE A 20 -0.14 7.09 3.62
CA ILE A 20 0.91 7.74 4.40
C ILE A 20 1.32 9.04 3.72
N SER A 21 1.18 10.14 4.45
CA SER A 21 1.50 11.48 3.98
C SER A 21 0.97 11.81 2.57
N PRO A 22 -0.33 11.61 2.29
CA PRO A 22 -0.88 12.00 1.00
C PRO A 22 -0.76 13.51 0.78
N SER A 23 -0.40 13.89 -0.44
CA SER A 23 -0.37 15.30 -0.88
C SER A 23 -1.77 15.88 -1.01
N HIS A 24 -1.87 17.22 -1.08
CA HIS A 24 -3.16 17.89 -1.21
C HIS A 24 -3.95 17.46 -2.46
N THR A 25 -3.26 17.16 -3.57
CA THR A 25 -3.88 16.64 -4.79
C THR A 25 -4.42 15.23 -4.60
N GLN A 26 -3.67 14.36 -3.93
CA GLN A 26 -4.10 12.99 -3.60
C GLN A 26 -5.30 12.99 -2.65
N ILE A 27 -5.32 13.89 -1.65
CA ILE A 27 -6.47 14.04 -0.76
C ILE A 27 -7.74 14.43 -1.55
N LYS A 28 -7.61 15.30 -2.56
CA LYS A 28 -8.75 15.63 -3.45
C LYS A 28 -9.22 14.42 -4.25
N GLN A 29 -8.30 13.62 -4.78
CA GLN A 29 -8.64 12.38 -5.51
C GLN A 29 -9.31 11.36 -4.60
N ILE A 30 -8.81 11.17 -3.38
CA ILE A 30 -9.43 10.28 -2.39
C ILE A 30 -10.86 10.73 -2.07
N LYS A 31 -11.10 12.04 -1.94
CA LYS A 31 -12.44 12.61 -1.74
C LYS A 31 -13.37 12.51 -2.96
N GLN A 32 -12.85 12.11 -4.13
CA GLN A 32 -13.65 11.85 -5.32
C GLN A 32 -14.02 10.37 -5.47
N LEU A 33 -13.45 9.48 -4.65
CA LEU A 33 -13.77 8.05 -4.68
C LEU A 33 -15.25 7.80 -4.31
N PRO A 34 -15.84 6.67 -4.67
CA PRO A 34 -17.16 6.29 -4.20
C PRO A 34 -17.24 6.28 -2.66
N GLN A 35 -18.38 6.67 -2.08
CA GLN A 35 -18.54 6.84 -0.62
C GLN A 35 -18.15 5.59 0.19
N HIS A 36 -18.41 4.39 -0.35
CA HIS A 36 -18.06 3.13 0.29
C HIS A 36 -16.55 2.87 0.35
N GLU A 37 -15.77 3.40 -0.59
CA GLU A 37 -14.31 3.32 -0.56
C GLU A 37 -13.71 4.41 0.33
N GLN A 38 -14.28 5.62 0.30
CA GLN A 38 -13.84 6.72 1.17
C GLN A 38 -13.90 6.35 2.65
N GLN A 39 -14.96 5.65 3.06
CA GLN A 39 -15.14 5.16 4.43
C GLN A 39 -14.09 4.13 4.86
N ARG A 40 -13.28 3.61 3.93
CA ARG A 40 -12.23 2.61 4.17
C ARG A 40 -10.82 3.20 4.09
N VAL A 41 -10.69 4.50 3.87
CA VAL A 41 -9.39 5.16 3.76
C VAL A 41 -8.99 5.73 5.12
N LEU A 42 -7.82 5.30 5.60
CA LEU A 42 -7.15 5.87 6.76
C LEU A 42 -5.95 6.68 6.30
N MET A 43 -5.75 7.87 6.89
CA MET A 43 -4.62 8.73 6.57
C MET A 43 -3.71 8.86 7.79
N LEU A 44 -2.41 8.63 7.58
CA LEU A 44 -1.37 8.76 8.59
C LEU A 44 -0.34 9.80 8.16
N HIS A 45 -0.11 10.80 9.01
CA HIS A 45 0.95 11.79 8.83
C HIS A 45 2.01 11.59 9.93
N PRO A 46 3.05 10.77 9.69
CA PRO A 46 4.10 10.52 10.67
C PRO A 46 4.89 11.81 10.95
N LYS A 47 5.01 12.18 12.24
CA LYS A 47 5.86 13.29 12.69
C LYS A 47 7.35 12.90 12.77
N LYS A 48 7.62 11.60 12.96
CA LYS A 48 8.97 11.03 13.08
C LYS A 48 9.09 9.89 12.06
N ILE A 49 9.96 10.08 11.07
CA ILE A 49 10.16 9.09 10.01
C ILE A 49 10.81 7.81 10.57
N ASP A 50 11.65 7.93 11.60
CA ASP A 50 12.32 6.78 12.22
C ASP A 50 11.34 5.76 12.81
N GLN A 51 10.13 6.19 13.20
CA GLN A 51 9.10 5.33 13.76
C GLN A 51 8.15 4.76 12.69
N LEU A 52 8.20 5.30 11.47
CA LEU A 52 7.29 4.91 10.40
C LEU A 52 7.47 3.45 10.01
N CYS A 53 8.72 2.99 9.91
CA CYS A 53 9.02 1.63 9.48
C CYS A 53 8.46 0.61 10.48
N HIS A 54 8.71 0.83 11.77
CA HIS A 54 8.16 -0.04 12.81
C HIS A 54 6.63 0.01 12.86
N ALA A 55 6.04 1.20 12.71
CA ALA A 55 4.58 1.35 12.66
C ALA A 55 3.98 0.60 11.46
N LEU A 56 4.67 0.59 10.31
CA LEU A 56 4.24 -0.13 9.12
C LEU A 56 4.37 -1.64 9.28
N GLU A 57 5.45 -2.12 9.88
CA GLU A 57 5.61 -3.54 10.21
C GLU A 57 4.47 -4.02 11.12
N GLN A 58 4.17 -3.24 12.17
CA GLN A 58 3.04 -3.54 13.05
C GLN A 58 1.71 -3.48 12.29
N ALA A 59 1.48 -2.45 11.48
CA ALA A 59 0.25 -2.30 10.70
C ALA A 59 0.02 -3.52 9.79
N ILE A 60 1.04 -3.95 9.05
CA ILE A 60 0.98 -5.14 8.19
C ILE A 60 0.69 -6.39 9.02
N THR A 61 1.40 -6.56 10.14
CA THR A 61 1.23 -7.73 11.02
C THR A 61 -0.15 -7.79 11.66
N THR A 62 -0.84 -6.65 11.84
CA THR A 62 -2.20 -6.65 12.39
C THR A 62 -3.25 -7.26 11.45
N GLY A 63 -2.94 -7.41 10.14
CA GLY A 63 -3.84 -8.02 9.17
C GLY A 63 -5.12 -7.22 8.88
N ASN A 64 -5.20 -5.96 9.30
CA ASN A 64 -6.39 -5.11 9.11
C ASN A 64 -6.38 -4.34 7.78
N TYR A 65 -5.21 -4.22 7.16
CA TYR A 65 -5.00 -3.38 5.98
C TYR A 65 -4.90 -4.23 4.72
N ALA A 66 -5.73 -3.90 3.73
CA ALA A 66 -5.65 -4.47 2.38
C ALA A 66 -4.55 -3.81 1.58
N SER A 67 -4.41 -2.48 1.72
CA SER A 67 -3.38 -1.74 1.02
C SER A 67 -2.77 -0.64 1.87
N ILE A 68 -1.49 -0.40 1.64
CA ILE A 68 -0.72 0.67 2.25
C ILE A 68 -0.06 1.46 1.12
N THR A 69 -0.43 2.72 0.98
CA THR A 69 0.04 3.61 -0.07
C THR A 69 0.96 4.67 0.51
N LEU A 70 2.17 4.78 -0.03
CA LEU A 70 3.18 5.71 0.46
C LEU A 70 4.15 6.15 -0.65
N ASN A 71 4.79 7.30 -0.44
CA ASN A 71 5.87 7.76 -1.30
C ASN A 71 7.17 7.01 -0.92
N ARG A 72 7.84 6.43 -1.93
CA ARG A 72 9.08 5.67 -1.78
C ARG A 72 10.25 6.51 -1.27
N GLU A 73 10.20 7.83 -1.44
CA GLU A 73 11.23 8.78 -0.96
C GLU A 73 11.28 8.89 0.57
N ILE A 74 10.19 8.55 1.25
CA ILE A 74 10.09 8.65 2.71
C ILE A 74 10.87 7.51 3.38
N MET A 75 11.22 6.45 2.64
CA MET A 75 11.78 5.22 3.19
C MET A 75 13.15 4.84 2.60
N PRO A 76 14.11 4.40 3.43
CA PRO A 76 15.36 3.80 2.97
C PRO A 76 15.15 2.52 2.15
N SER A 77 15.93 2.34 1.08
CA SER A 77 15.84 1.19 0.15
C SER A 77 15.93 -0.18 0.82
N LYS A 78 16.70 -0.30 1.91
CA LYS A 78 16.86 -1.57 2.64
C LYS A 78 15.59 -1.98 3.37
N GLN A 79 14.82 -1.01 3.86
CA GLN A 79 13.58 -1.25 4.60
C GLN A 79 12.40 -1.49 3.66
N GLU A 80 12.44 -0.90 2.47
CA GLU A 80 11.48 -1.12 1.39
C GLU A 80 11.33 -2.62 1.07
N ALA A 81 12.43 -3.31 0.75
CA ALA A 81 12.41 -4.73 0.42
C ALA A 81 11.93 -5.61 1.58
N ALA A 82 12.32 -5.28 2.81
CA ALA A 82 11.88 -6.00 4.01
C ALA A 82 10.36 -5.87 4.21
N LEU A 83 9.81 -4.67 4.02
CA LEU A 83 8.38 -4.41 4.12
C LEU A 83 7.58 -5.06 2.99
N GLU A 84 8.10 -5.08 1.76
CA GLU A 84 7.44 -5.80 0.65
C GLU A 84 7.33 -7.30 0.95
N VAL A 85 8.39 -7.93 1.44
CA VAL A 85 8.37 -9.34 1.84
C VAL A 85 7.37 -9.57 2.98
N LEU A 86 7.34 -8.67 3.97
CA LEU A 86 6.37 -8.76 5.07
C LEU A 86 4.93 -8.61 4.58
N ALA A 87 4.67 -7.65 3.70
CA ALA A 87 3.34 -7.40 3.14
C ALA A 87 2.82 -8.58 2.31
N LEU A 88 3.69 -9.19 1.50
CA LEU A 88 3.36 -10.40 0.74
C LEU A 88 2.96 -11.56 1.66
N ARG A 89 3.65 -11.73 2.80
CA ARG A 89 3.32 -12.76 3.79
C ARG A 89 1.97 -12.54 4.47
N ASN A 90 1.55 -11.29 4.62
CA ASN A 90 0.33 -10.90 5.33
C ASN A 90 -0.82 -10.54 4.38
N ASN A 91 -0.72 -10.85 3.08
CA ASN A 91 -1.72 -10.49 2.07
C ASN A 91 -2.06 -8.97 2.05
N THR A 92 -1.08 -8.13 2.36
CA THR A 92 -1.19 -6.67 2.27
C THR A 92 -0.49 -6.18 0.99
N HIS A 93 -1.12 -5.27 0.27
CA HIS A 93 -0.54 -4.66 -0.91
C HIS A 93 0.16 -3.34 -0.57
N ILE A 94 1.43 -3.20 -0.93
CA ILE A 94 2.14 -1.92 -0.83
C ILE A 94 2.10 -1.21 -2.20
N ASN A 95 1.53 0.00 -2.21
CA ASN A 95 1.49 0.86 -3.39
C ASN A 95 2.51 1.98 -3.25
N TRP A 96 3.53 1.96 -4.10
CA TRP A 96 4.54 3.02 -4.18
C TRP A 96 4.09 4.09 -5.17
N ILE A 97 3.94 5.33 -4.68
CA ILE A 97 3.51 6.46 -5.52
C ILE A 97 4.59 6.87 -6.53
N THR A 98 5.85 6.80 -6.11
CA THR A 98 7.01 7.19 -6.93
C THR A 98 7.71 5.94 -7.47
N GLN A 99 7.87 5.89 -8.79
CA GLN A 99 8.74 4.92 -9.43
C GLN A 99 10.18 5.42 -9.29
N ARG A 100 11.06 4.62 -8.69
CA ARG A 100 12.50 4.84 -8.88
C ARG A 100 12.81 4.48 -10.32
N SER A 101 13.29 5.47 -11.07
CA SER A 101 13.93 5.23 -12.36
C SER A 101 15.06 4.23 -12.12
N SER A 102 14.85 2.96 -12.48
CA SER A 102 15.98 2.07 -12.68
C SER A 102 16.70 2.63 -13.90
N MET A 103 17.81 3.32 -13.67
CA MET A 103 18.79 3.54 -14.72
C MET A 103 19.32 2.18 -15.16
N ASN A 104 18.56 1.51 -16.02
CA ASN A 104 19.06 0.41 -16.82
C ASN A 104 19.96 1.04 -17.87
N SER A 105 21.24 1.23 -17.54
CA SER A 105 22.35 1.38 -18.49
C SER A 105 22.56 0.08 -19.28
N ALA A 106 21.49 -0.52 -19.80
CA ALA A 106 21.47 -1.80 -20.50
C ALA A 106 20.49 -1.81 -21.70
N CYS A 107 20.05 -0.65 -22.17
CA CYS A 107 19.27 -0.51 -23.42
C CYS A 107 20.16 -0.25 -24.65
N GLN A 108 21.38 -0.80 -24.70
CA GLN A 108 22.21 -0.80 -25.90
C GLN A 108 22.73 -2.22 -26.17
N LEU A 109 21.82 -3.10 -26.57
CA LEU A 109 22.15 -4.16 -27.51
C LEU A 109 21.29 -3.95 -28.74
N THR A 110 21.75 -3.02 -29.59
CA THR A 110 21.34 -3.02 -30.99
C THR A 110 22.06 -4.20 -31.64
N LEU A 111 21.33 -5.28 -31.89
CA LEU A 111 21.79 -6.32 -32.81
C LEU A 111 21.93 -5.69 -34.19
N ILE A 112 23.16 -5.67 -34.70
CA ILE A 112 23.48 -5.41 -36.12
C ILE A 112 23.40 -6.74 -36.85
#